data_AF-A0A844GT46-F1
#
_entry.id   AF-A0A844GT46-F1
#
_cell.length_a   1.000
_cell.length_b   1.000
_cell.length_c   1.000
_cell.angle_alpha   90.00
_cell.angle_beta   90.00
_cell.angle_gamma   90.00
#
_symmetry.space_group_name_H-M   'P 1'
#
loop_
_entity.id
_entity.type
_entity.pdbx_description
1 polymer ?
#
loop_
_entity_poly.entity_id
_entity_poly.type
_entity_poly.pdbx_seq_one_letter_code
_entity_poly.pdbx_strand_id
1 'polypeptide(L)'
;MKQKSIAAVLAFFVGGFGVHKFYLGNNFAGILYLLLFWTFIPSILAIFDFLGLLLMSEQAFNAKYNLQEVNKLNLLQSSQNDNIDKLKKIKELYDQGIITAEEYEEKRRKFLDLL
;
A
#
# COMPACT_ATOMS: atom_id res chain seq x y z
N MET A 1 -2.73 -3.82 -5.79
CA MET A 1 -3.32 -2.57 -6.33
C MET A 1 -4.78 -2.76 -6.73
N LYS A 2 -5.63 -1.84 -6.30
CA LYS A 2 -7.07 -1.77 -6.63
C LYS A 2 -7.26 -1.16 -8.02
N GLN A 3 -8.32 -1.56 -8.72
CA GLN A 3 -8.65 -1.09 -10.08
C GLN A 3 -9.87 -0.17 -10.07
N LYS A 4 -9.76 0.97 -10.75
CA LYS A 4 -10.84 1.96 -10.89
C LYS A 4 -12.09 1.39 -11.57
N SER A 5 -11.89 0.66 -12.68
CA SER A 5 -12.99 0.07 -13.45
C SER A 5 -13.80 -0.93 -12.60
N ILE A 6 -13.12 -1.79 -11.83
CA ILE A 6 -13.77 -2.74 -10.92
C ILE A 6 -14.56 -2.00 -9.84
N ALA A 7 -13.98 -0.96 -9.23
CA ALA A 7 -14.68 -0.15 -8.23
C ALA A 7 -15.94 0.53 -8.81
N ALA A 8 -15.89 1.02 -10.04
CA ALA A 8 -17.02 1.66 -10.71
C ALA A 8 -18.12 0.65 -11.03
N VAL A 9 -17.79 -0.51 -11.60
CA VAL A 9 -18.75 -1.60 -11.86
C VAL A 9 -19.42 -2.05 -10.55
N LEU A 10 -18.64 -2.20 -9.48
CA LEU A 10 -19.15 -2.62 -8.18
C LEU A 10 -20.08 -1.56 -7.57
N ALA A 11 -19.77 -0.27 -7.75
CA ALA A 11 -20.62 0.83 -7.32
C ALA A 11 -21.95 0.87 -8.10
N PHE A 12 -21.93 0.54 -9.39
CA PHE A 12 -23.15 0.54 -10.22
C PHE A 12 -24.10 -0.61 -9.86
N PHE A 13 -23.60 -1.85 -9.79
CA PHE A 13 -24.46 -3.03 -9.57
C PHE A 13 -24.79 -3.28 -8.09
N VAL A 14 -23.84 -3.01 -7.19
CA VAL A 14 -23.91 -3.43 -5.78
C VAL A 14 -23.67 -2.26 -4.83
N GLY A 15 -23.68 -1.03 -5.34
CA GLY A 15 -23.37 0.15 -4.53
C GLY A 15 -24.43 0.48 -3.50
N GLY A 16 -25.69 0.11 -3.72
CA GLY A 16 -26.75 0.22 -2.70
C GLY A 16 -26.47 -0.60 -1.43
N PHE A 17 -25.65 -1.65 -1.53
CA PHE A 17 -25.17 -2.43 -0.37
C PHE A 17 -23.82 -1.94 0.16
N GLY A 18 -23.15 -1.01 -0.54
CA GLY A 18 -21.86 -0.45 -0.14
C GLY A 18 -20.64 -1.32 -0.42
N VAL A 19 -20.77 -2.38 -1.23
CA VAL A 19 -19.68 -3.33 -1.51
C VAL A 19 -18.45 -2.64 -2.13
N HIS A 20 -18.66 -1.62 -2.96
CA HIS A 20 -17.58 -0.82 -3.54
C HIS A 20 -16.72 -0.09 -2.49
N LYS A 21 -17.30 0.32 -1.34
CA LYS A 21 -16.52 0.95 -0.26
C LYS A 21 -15.56 -0.03 0.40
N PHE A 22 -15.97 -1.30 0.58
CA PHE A 22 -15.09 -2.35 1.08
C PHE A 22 -13.95 -2.63 0.09
N TYR A 23 -14.25 -2.69 -1.21
CA TYR A 23 -13.22 -2.84 -2.23
C TYR A 23 -12.18 -1.72 -2.17
N LEU A 24 -12.62 -0.48 -1.96
CA LEU A 24 -11.75 0.69 -1.82
C LEU A 24 -10.97 0.74 -0.49
N GLY A 25 -11.25 -0.14 0.47
CA GLY A 25 -10.62 -0.18 1.79
C GLY A 25 -11.30 0.69 2.86
N ASN A 26 -12.45 1.29 2.53
CA ASN A 26 -13.23 2.12 3.45
C ASN A 26 -14.27 1.26 4.18
N ASN A 27 -13.81 0.35 5.03
CA ASN A 27 -14.66 -0.64 5.72
C ASN A 27 -15.78 0.01 6.56
N PHE A 28 -15.48 1.09 7.28
CA PHE A 28 -16.49 1.82 8.06
C PHE A 28 -17.64 2.35 7.20
N ALA A 29 -17.32 2.95 6.05
CA ALA A 29 -18.34 3.45 5.12
C ALA A 29 -19.15 2.30 4.51
N GLY A 30 -18.50 1.17 4.19
CA GLY A 30 -19.19 -0.03 3.72
C GLY A 30 -20.17 -0.59 4.74
N ILE A 31 -19.78 -0.68 6.02
CA ILE A 31 -20.66 -1.13 7.10
C ILE A 31 -21.85 -0.18 7.25
N LEU A 32 -21.62 1.14 7.18
CA LEU A 32 -22.69 2.12 7.27
C LEU A 32 -23.71 1.96 6.12
N TYR A 33 -23.24 1.72 4.90
CA TYR A 33 -24.11 1.44 3.75
C TYR A 33 -24.90 0.15 3.96
N LEU A 34 -24.25 -0.90 4.47
CA LEU A 34 -24.90 -2.19 4.74
C LEU A 34 -25.93 -2.12 5.89
N LEU A 35 -25.79 -1.19 6.83
CA LEU A 35 -26.79 -0.95 7.87
C LEU A 35 -27.96 -0.09 7.36
N LEU A 36 -27.68 0.81 6.41
CA LEU A 36 -28.67 1.74 5.87
C LEU A 36 -29.30 1.26 4.56
N PHE A 37 -28.94 0.09 4.01
CA PHE A 37 -29.38 -0.35 2.68
C PHE A 37 -30.91 -0.36 2.51
N TRP A 38 -31.63 -0.69 3.59
CA TRP A 38 -33.09 -0.70 3.64
C TRP A 38 -33.74 0.69 3.53
N THR A 39 -32.99 1.76 3.75
CA THR A 39 -33.48 3.14 3.64
C THR A 39 -33.43 3.67 2.20
N PHE A 40 -32.87 2.92 1.26
CA PHE A 40 -32.56 3.33 -0.13
C PHE A 40 -31.61 4.54 -0.27
N ILE A 41 -31.29 5.25 0.81
CA ILE A 41 -30.31 6.36 0.85
C ILE A 41 -28.95 5.92 0.29
N PRO A 42 -28.40 4.74 0.66
CA PRO A 42 -27.12 4.28 0.14
C PRO A 42 -27.11 4.07 -1.38
N SER A 43 -28.24 3.71 -2.00
CA SER A 43 -28.34 3.60 -3.46
C SER A 43 -28.16 4.94 -4.14
N ILE A 44 -28.73 6.02 -3.59
CA ILE A 44 -28.57 7.37 -4.16
C ILE A 44 -27.11 7.82 -4.03
N LEU A 45 -26.50 7.62 -2.85
CA LEU A 45 -25.09 7.97 -2.63
C LEU A 45 -24.14 7.14 -3.52
N ALA A 46 -24.47 5.88 -3.79
CA ALA A 46 -23.71 5.03 -4.68
C ALA A 46 -23.69 5.54 -6.13
N ILE A 47 -24.74 6.20 -6.61
CA ILE A 47 -24.77 6.84 -7.93
C ILE A 47 -23.74 7.98 -7.97
N PHE A 48 -23.69 8.82 -6.92
CA PHE A 48 -22.69 9.89 -6.84
C PHE A 48 -21.27 9.33 -6.74
N ASP A 49 -21.07 8.26 -5.99
CA ASP A 49 -19.78 7.56 -5.94
C ASP A 49 -19.39 6.98 -7.31
N PHE A 50 -20.34 6.38 -8.03
CA PHE A 50 -20.12 5.84 -9.37
C PHE A 50 -19.72 6.94 -10.35
N LEU A 51 -20.46 8.06 -10.39
CA LEU A 51 -20.11 9.22 -11.21
C LEU A 51 -18.74 9.77 -10.83
N GLY A 52 -18.47 9.94 -9.53
CA GLY A 52 -17.18 10.40 -9.03
C GLY A 52 -16.03 9.49 -9.48
N LEU A 53 -16.20 8.18 -9.39
CA LEU A 53 -15.21 7.19 -9.85
C LEU A 53 -15.01 7.23 -11.38
N LEU A 54 -16.06 7.51 -12.15
CA LEU A 54 -16.02 7.59 -13.61
C LEU A 54 -15.31 8.86 -14.09
N LEU A 55 -15.59 9.98 -13.42
CA LEU A 55 -14.96 11.29 -13.68
C LEU A 55 -13.52 11.38 -13.15
N MET A 56 -13.15 10.57 -12.17
CA MET A 56 -11.82 10.55 -11.58
C MET A 56 -10.77 9.98 -12.56
N SER A 57 -9.63 10.66 -12.68
CA SER A 57 -8.48 10.15 -13.45
C SER A 57 -7.85 8.93 -12.75
N GLU A 58 -7.18 8.06 -13.52
CA GLU A 58 -6.49 6.89 -12.95
C GLU A 58 -5.37 7.29 -11.97
N GLN A 59 -4.68 8.39 -12.28
CA GLN A 59 -3.62 8.94 -11.43
C GLN A 59 -4.17 9.34 -10.06
N ALA A 60 -5.29 10.08 -10.04
CA ALA A 60 -5.93 10.48 -8.80
C ALA A 60 -6.48 9.27 -8.02
N PHE A 61 -7.02 8.27 -8.72
CA PHE A 61 -7.50 7.03 -8.10
C PHE A 61 -6.35 6.29 -7.40
N ASN A 62 -5.23 6.08 -8.11
CA ASN A 62 -4.07 5.39 -7.56
C ASN A 62 -3.46 6.15 -6.39
N ALA A 63 -3.37 7.48 -6.48
CA ALA A 63 -2.90 8.33 -5.39
C ALA A 63 -3.82 8.29 -4.15
N LYS A 64 -5.12 8.04 -4.31
CA LYS A 64 -6.06 7.98 -3.18
C LYS A 64 -6.18 6.59 -2.57
N TYR A 65 -6.21 5.54 -3.40
CA TYR A 65 -6.59 4.19 -2.98
C TYR A 65 -5.44 3.17 -2.99
N ASN A 66 -4.32 3.46 -3.67
CA ASN A 66 -3.15 2.58 -3.76
C ASN A 66 -1.88 3.16 -3.09
N LEU A 67 -1.96 4.38 -2.53
CA LEU A 67 -0.80 5.08 -1.92
C LEU A 67 -0.14 4.30 -0.78
N GLN A 68 -0.93 3.62 0.06
CA GLN A 68 -0.38 2.82 1.17
C GLN A 68 0.49 1.66 0.66
N GLU A 69 0.11 1.06 -0.47
CA GLU A 69 0.84 -0.05 -1.09
C GLU A 69 2.18 0.46 -1.67
N VAL A 70 2.16 1.63 -2.31
CA VAL A 70 3.36 2.32 -2.83
C VAL A 70 4.30 2.73 -1.69
N ASN A 71 3.78 3.33 -0.62
CA ASN A 71 4.59 3.71 0.54
C ASN A 71 5.22 2.49 1.21
N LYS A 72 4.47 1.40 1.37
CA LYS A 72 5.01 0.16 1.95
C LYS A 72 6.12 -0.43 1.07
N LEU A 73 5.96 -0.40 -0.25
CA LEU A 73 6.99 -0.84 -1.19
C LEU A 73 8.26 0.02 -1.09
N ASN A 74 8.10 1.35 -1.04
CA ASN A 74 9.21 2.30 -0.89
C ASN A 74 9.92 2.13 0.47
N LEU A 75 9.18 1.87 1.55
CA LEU A 75 9.74 1.61 2.87
C LEU A 75 10.55 0.30 2.91
N LEU A 76 10.05 -0.76 2.26
CA LEU A 76 10.78 -2.02 2.15
C LEU A 76 12.04 -1.86 1.28
N GLN A 77 11.97 -1.10 0.18
CA GLN A 77 13.11 -0.81 -0.68
C GLN A 77 14.16 0.07 0.02
N SER A 78 13.72 1.10 0.77
CA SER A 78 14.63 1.93 1.59
C SER A 78 15.34 1.08 2.64
N SER A 79 14.59 0.25 3.39
CA SER A 79 15.17 -0.63 4.40
C SER A 79 16.16 -1.64 3.81
N GLN A 80 15.91 -2.16 2.60
CA GLN A 80 16.84 -3.06 1.93
C GLN A 80 18.10 -2.33 1.44
N ASN A 81 17.95 -1.13 0.86
CA ASN A 81 19.10 -0.30 0.46
C ASN A 81 19.95 0.10 1.67
N ASP A 82 19.34 0.48 2.79
CA ASP A 82 20.07 0.81 4.03
C ASP A 82 20.91 -0.37 4.54
N ASN A 83 20.40 -1.60 4.43
CA ASN A 83 21.13 -2.82 4.81
C ASN A 83 22.29 -3.12 3.85
N ILE A 84 22.10 -2.91 2.55
CA ILE A 84 23.15 -3.07 1.53
C ILE A 84 24.24 -2.00 1.69
N ASP A 85 23.86 -0.77 2.01
CA ASP A 85 24.80 0.34 2.23
C ASP A 85 25.64 0.13 3.49
N LYS A 86 25.05 -0.42 4.56
CA LYS A 86 25.80 -0.88 5.74
C LYS A 86 26.80 -1.98 5.40
N LEU A 87 26.42 -2.98 4.59
CA LEU A 87 27.31 -4.04 4.13
C LEU A 87 28.48 -3.49 3.29
N LYS A 88 28.21 -2.54 2.37
CA LYS A 88 29.25 -1.86 1.60
C LYS A 88 30.24 -1.13 2.49
N LYS A 89 29.75 -0.39 3.49
CA LYS A 89 30.60 0.36 4.42
C LYS A 89 31.49 -0.57 5.26
N ILE A 90 30.96 -1.72 5.70
CA ILE A 90 31.74 -2.73 6.44
C ILE A 90 32.82 -3.35 5.53
N LYS A 91 32.53 -3.58 4.25
CA LYS A 91 33.54 -4.04 3.28
C LYS A 91 34.61 -2.98 3.02
N GLU A 92 34.21 -1.72 2.89
CA GLU A 92 35.13 -0.60 2.65
C GLU A 92 36.11 -0.41 3.82
N LEU A 93 35.65 -0.53 5.07
CA LEU A 93 36.52 -0.49 6.25
C LEU A 93 37.55 -1.64 6.26
N TYR A 94 37.18 -2.81 5.77
CA TYR A 94 38.10 -3.95 5.63
C TYR A 94 39.11 -3.72 4.51
N ASP A 95 38.67 -3.27 3.34
CA ASP A 95 39.56 -2.97 2.21
C ASP A 95 40.55 -1.83 2.55
N GLN A 96 40.15 -0.89 3.41
CA GLN A 96 41.01 0.18 3.95
C GLN A 96 41.98 -0.31 5.04
N GLY A 97 41.88 -1.58 5.47
CA GLY A 97 42.70 -2.14 6.54
C GLY A 97 42.38 -1.62 7.95
N ILE A 98 41.24 -0.94 8.12
CA ILE A 98 40.80 -0.36 9.41
C ILE A 98 40.30 -1.46 10.37
N ILE A 99 39.73 -2.53 9.81
CA ILE A 99 39.25 -3.70 10.56
C ILE A 99 39.91 -4.98 10.04
N THR A 100 40.09 -5.94 10.94
CA THR A 100 40.69 -7.23 10.61
C THR A 100 39.67 -8.16 9.93
N ALA A 101 40.16 -9.24 9.30
CA ALA A 101 39.29 -10.22 8.65
C ALA A 101 38.31 -10.89 9.63
N GLU A 102 38.77 -11.17 10.86
CA GLU A 102 37.96 -11.78 11.92
C GLU A 102 36.80 -10.86 12.36
N GLU A 103 37.08 -9.58 12.61
CA GLU A 103 36.05 -8.60 13.00
C GLU A 103 35.04 -8.33 11.89
N TYR A 104 35.50 -8.36 10.63
CA TYR A 104 34.63 -8.25 9.46
C TYR A 104 33.66 -9.42 9.37
N GLU A 105 34.13 -10.65 9.55
CA GLU A 105 33.28 -11.84 9.49
C GLU A 105 32.25 -11.91 10.61
N GLU A 106 32.61 -11.49 11.83
CA GLU A 106 31.68 -11.44 12.96
C GLU A 106 30.57 -10.41 12.71
N LYS A 107 30.93 -9.21 12.26
CA LYS A 107 29.96 -8.15 11.95
C LYS A 107 29.08 -8.53 10.77
N ARG A 108 29.66 -9.12 9.71
CA ARG A 108 28.89 -9.61 8.55
C ARG A 108 27.86 -10.66 8.96
N ARG A 109 28.23 -11.62 9.83
CA ARG A 109 27.29 -12.63 10.35
C ARG A 109 26.16 -12.01 11.16
N LYS A 110 26.48 -11.16 12.15
CA LYS A 110 25.47 -10.49 12.98
C LYS A 110 24.46 -9.69 12.15
N PHE A 111 24.90 -9.08 11.05
CA PHE A 111 24.02 -8.33 10.15
C PHE A 111 23.15 -9.21 9.25
N LEU A 112 23.67 -10.36 8.80
CA LEU A 112 22.92 -11.32 7.99
C LEU A 112 21.85 -12.06 8.82
N ASP A 113 22.12 -12.32 10.10
CA ASP A 113 21.15 -12.94 11.02
C ASP A 113 20.00 -11.98 11.42
N LEU A 114 20.17 -10.68 11.21
CA LEU A 114 19.19 -9.64 11.57
C LEU A 114 18.21 -9.30 10.44
N LEU A 115 18.42 -9.88 9.25
CA LEU A 115 17.71 -9.59 8.00
C LEU A 115 16.70 -10.69 7.66
#